data_AF-A0AAV5SD18-F1
#
_entry.id   AF-A0AAV5SD18-F1
#
_cell.length_a   1.000
_cell.length_b   1.000
_cell.length_c   1.000
_cell.angle_alpha   90.00
_cell.angle_beta   90.00
_cell.angle_gamma   90.00
#
_symmetry.space_group_name_H-M   'P 1'
#
loop_
_entity.id
_entity.type
_entity.pdbx_description
1 polymer ?
#
loop_
_entity_poly.entity_id
_entity_poly.type
_entity_poly.pdbx_seq_one_letter_code
_entity_poly.pdbx_strand_id
1 'polypeptide(L)'
;YCDLMHATPEVLEMDKSDQVIIARKNFQSFDWVMMTLWSAISNKPGCCLSNGTYFPMAKELQDYPDVNDCAGRCVFYLNRPIRALALTEIEQAVFAYLGCFTDDVPTLSARGSKQYSEIRDKLI
;
A
#
# COMPACT_ATOMS: atom_id res chain seq x y z
N TYR A 1 -0.96 -8.15 4.99
CA TYR A 1 0.41 -7.58 4.89
C TYR A 1 1.47 -8.57 5.37
N CYS A 2 1.49 -8.94 6.66
CA CYS A 2 2.50 -9.87 7.18
C CYS A 2 2.55 -11.20 6.41
N ASP A 3 1.38 -11.74 6.03
CA ASP A 3 1.32 -12.96 5.23
C ASP A 3 1.95 -12.80 3.84
N LEU A 4 1.83 -11.62 3.20
CA LEU A 4 2.52 -11.33 1.94
C LEU A 4 4.03 -11.27 2.13
N MET A 5 4.50 -10.62 3.21
CA MET A 5 5.93 -10.57 3.52
C MET A 5 6.50 -11.96 3.81
N HIS A 6 5.74 -12.82 4.49
CA HIS A 6 6.14 -14.22 4.73
C HIS A 6 6.02 -15.09 3.48
N ALA A 7 5.17 -14.73 2.53
CA ALA A 7 5.08 -15.40 1.24
C ALA A 7 6.23 -15.04 0.29
N THR A 8 7.04 -14.01 0.61
CA THR A 8 8.25 -13.63 -0.14
C THR A 8 9.48 -14.34 0.44
N PRO A 9 10.02 -15.38 -0.25
CA PRO A 9 11.14 -16.16 0.28
C PRO A 9 12.39 -15.31 0.54
N GLU A 10 12.68 -14.35 -0.35
CA GLU A 10 13.86 -13.49 -0.21
C GLU A 10 13.83 -12.66 1.08
N VAL A 11 12.64 -12.26 1.55
CA VAL A 11 12.48 -11.55 2.83
C VAL A 11 12.71 -12.51 4.00
N LEU A 12 12.19 -13.74 3.91
CA LEU A 12 12.36 -14.74 4.97
C LEU A 12 13.82 -15.14 5.19
N GLU A 13 14.65 -15.06 4.15
CA GLU A 13 16.09 -15.32 4.19
C GLU A 13 16.92 -14.16 4.81
N MET A 14 16.32 -13.00 5.02
CA MET A 14 16.98 -11.86 5.68
C MET A 14 17.05 -12.06 7.20
N ASP A 15 17.91 -11.30 7.87
CA ASP A 15 17.94 -11.30 9.33
C ASP A 15 16.61 -10.80 9.92
N LYS A 16 16.20 -11.36 11.06
CA LYS A 16 14.90 -11.03 11.69
C LYS A 16 14.74 -9.55 12.03
N SER A 17 15.82 -8.87 12.41
CA SER A 17 15.80 -7.43 12.64
C SER A 17 15.46 -6.66 11.36
N ASP A 18 16.07 -7.03 10.24
CA ASP A 18 15.84 -6.40 8.94
C ASP A 18 14.43 -6.70 8.42
N GLN A 19 13.93 -7.93 8.59
CA GLN A 19 12.53 -8.29 8.28
C GLN A 19 11.53 -7.35 8.97
N VAL A 20 11.75 -7.08 10.26
CA VAL A 20 10.88 -6.19 11.05
C VAL A 20 10.99 -4.74 10.59
N ILE A 21 12.20 -4.26 10.27
CA ILE A 21 12.40 -2.89 9.79
C ILE A 21 11.67 -2.68 8.45
N ILE A 22 11.83 -3.62 7.50
CA ILE A 22 11.15 -3.59 6.20
C ILE A 22 9.63 -3.59 6.40
N ALA A 23 9.13 -4.54 7.20
CA ALA A 23 7.70 -4.67 7.46
C ALA A 23 7.10 -3.37 8.03
N ARG A 24 7.78 -2.74 8.99
CA ARG A 24 7.31 -1.48 9.58
C ARG A 24 7.36 -0.32 8.60
N LYS A 25 8.40 -0.22 7.78
CA LYS A 25 8.60 0.91 6.88
C LYS A 25 7.60 0.90 5.72
N ASN A 26 7.36 -0.28 5.12
CA ASN A 26 6.56 -0.40 3.91
C ASN A 26 5.06 -0.63 4.17
N PHE A 27 4.66 -0.91 5.41
CA PHE A 27 3.25 -1.14 5.74
C PHE A 27 2.34 0.03 5.31
N GLN A 28 2.78 1.27 5.52
CA GLN A 28 1.98 2.44 5.16
C GLN A 28 1.72 2.53 3.65
N SER A 29 2.74 2.29 2.83
CA SER A 29 2.62 2.33 1.37
C SER A 29 1.75 1.20 0.85
N PHE A 30 1.90 -0.01 1.42
CA PHE A 30 0.99 -1.12 1.17
C PHE A 30 -0.47 -0.77 1.53
N ASP A 31 -0.71 -0.20 2.71
CA ASP A 31 -2.06 0.13 3.19
C ASP A 31 -2.73 1.17 2.27
N TRP A 32 -1.98 2.19 1.82
CA TRP A 32 -2.47 3.16 0.83
C TRP A 32 -2.84 2.52 -0.51
N VAL A 33 -2.04 1.56 -1.00
CA VAL A 33 -2.36 0.81 -2.21
C VAL A 33 -3.67 0.04 -2.02
N MET A 34 -3.81 -0.68 -0.91
CA MET A 34 -5.02 -1.46 -0.63
C MET A 34 -6.27 -0.58 -0.50
N MET A 35 -6.17 0.52 0.27
CA MET A 35 -7.25 1.50 0.39
C MET A 35 -7.66 2.05 -0.98
N THR A 36 -6.70 2.35 -1.85
CA THR A 36 -6.98 2.84 -3.20
C THR A 36 -7.71 1.79 -4.03
N LEU A 37 -7.25 0.53 -4.01
CA LEU A 37 -7.87 -0.58 -4.74
C LEU A 37 -9.32 -0.80 -4.28
N TRP A 38 -9.56 -0.91 -2.97
CA TRP A 38 -10.91 -1.08 -2.42
C TRP A 38 -11.83 0.10 -2.75
N SER A 39 -11.32 1.32 -2.63
CA SER A 39 -12.08 2.54 -2.95
C SER A 39 -12.42 2.61 -4.45
N ALA A 40 -11.49 2.19 -5.32
CA ALA A 40 -11.73 2.13 -6.76
C ALA A 40 -12.87 1.15 -7.09
N ILE A 41 -12.86 -0.04 -6.49
CA ILE A 41 -13.89 -1.09 -6.63
C ILE A 41 -15.27 -0.61 -6.15
N SER A 42 -15.33 0.12 -5.04
CA SER A 42 -16.60 0.60 -4.46
C SER A 42 -17.42 1.50 -5.40
N ASN A 43 -16.76 2.09 -6.40
CA ASN A 43 -17.30 3.06 -7.34
C ASN A 43 -17.93 4.32 -6.69
N LYS A 44 -17.67 4.58 -5.40
CA LYS A 44 -18.21 5.72 -4.65
C LYS A 44 -17.15 6.81 -4.39
N PRO A 45 -17.53 8.09 -4.27
CA PRO A 45 -16.59 9.18 -3.99
C PRO A 45 -16.21 9.24 -2.50
N GLY A 46 -15.19 8.48 -2.12
CA GLY A 46 -14.64 8.45 -0.75
C GLY A 46 -13.55 7.39 -0.60
N CYS A 47 -13.19 7.06 0.64
CA CYS A 47 -12.14 6.11 0.99
C CYS A 47 -12.74 4.88 1.68
N CYS A 48 -12.43 3.69 1.17
CA CYS A 48 -12.67 2.42 1.84
C CYS A 48 -11.47 2.06 2.72
N LEU A 49 -11.73 1.84 4.01
CA LEU A 49 -10.69 1.50 5.00
C LEU A 49 -10.61 -0.02 5.19
N SER A 50 -9.49 -0.49 5.76
CA SER A 50 -9.20 -1.92 5.96
C SER A 50 -10.17 -2.66 6.88
N ASN A 51 -10.89 -1.94 7.75
CA ASN A 51 -11.93 -2.49 8.62
C ASN A 51 -13.32 -2.56 7.93
N GLY A 52 -13.40 -2.28 6.62
CA GLY A 52 -14.64 -2.26 5.85
C GLY A 52 -15.49 -0.99 6.02
N THR A 53 -15.02 -0.01 6.80
CA THR A 53 -15.69 1.28 6.90
C THR A 53 -15.45 2.13 5.65
N TYR A 54 -16.36 3.08 5.42
CA TYR A 54 -16.30 4.00 4.30
C TYR A 54 -16.31 5.43 4.81
N PHE A 55 -15.32 6.21 4.40
CA PHE A 55 -15.23 7.63 4.69
C PHE A 55 -15.61 8.45 3.45
N PRO A 56 -16.76 9.15 3.44
CA PRO A 56 -17.24 9.87 2.27
C PRO A 56 -16.40 11.12 1.98
N MET A 57 -16.30 11.50 0.71
CA MET A 57 -15.69 12.77 0.29
C MET A 57 -16.59 13.98 0.61
N ALA A 58 -17.91 13.78 0.58
CA ALA A 58 -18.89 14.82 0.88
C ALA A 58 -18.82 15.20 2.37
N LYS A 59 -18.47 16.47 2.66
CA LYS A 59 -18.18 16.94 4.03
C LYS A 59 -19.39 16.82 4.96
N GLU A 60 -20.59 16.98 4.42
CA GLU A 60 -21.86 16.83 5.12
C GLU A 60 -22.16 15.40 5.58
N LEU A 61 -21.44 14.41 5.06
CA LEU A 61 -21.57 12.99 5.43
C LEU A 61 -20.42 12.50 6.32
N GLN A 62 -19.49 13.37 6.72
CA GLN A 62 -18.33 12.99 7.52
C GLN A 62 -18.60 13.14 9.02
N ASP A 63 -18.45 12.05 9.76
CA ASP A 63 -18.63 12.02 11.23
C ASP A 63 -17.42 12.57 12.00
N TYR A 64 -16.29 12.80 11.33
CA TYR A 64 -15.06 13.33 11.92
C TYR A 64 -14.30 14.23 10.93
N PRO A 65 -13.43 15.12 11.43
CA PRO A 65 -12.72 16.07 10.58
C PRO A 65 -11.83 15.40 9.53
N ASP A 66 -12.04 15.75 8.26
CA ASP A 66 -11.16 15.39 7.15
C ASP A 66 -9.96 16.35 7.08
N VAL A 67 -8.97 16.05 7.92
CA VAL A 67 -7.73 16.83 8.01
C VAL A 67 -7.02 16.83 6.66
N ASN A 68 -6.63 18.02 6.21
CA ASN A 68 -5.93 18.26 4.93
C ASN A 68 -6.73 17.87 3.67
N ASP A 69 -8.04 17.69 3.76
CA ASP A 69 -8.88 17.25 2.63
C ASP A 69 -8.41 15.92 2.04
N CYS A 70 -8.04 14.99 2.92
CA CYS A 70 -7.48 13.70 2.55
C CYS A 70 -8.47 12.89 1.68
N ALA A 71 -9.76 12.88 2.03
CA ALA A 71 -10.76 12.15 1.23
C ALA A 71 -10.87 12.69 -0.20
N GLY A 72 -10.91 14.02 -0.36
CA GLY A 72 -10.93 14.68 -1.67
C GLY A 72 -9.69 14.36 -2.50
N ARG A 73 -8.51 14.46 -1.88
CA ARG A 73 -7.22 14.13 -2.50
C ARG A 73 -7.14 12.66 -2.90
N CYS A 74 -7.55 11.73 -2.05
CA CYS A 74 -7.56 10.30 -2.37
C CYS A 74 -8.47 10.01 -3.56
N VAL A 75 -9.68 10.58 -3.59
CA VAL A 75 -10.59 10.41 -4.73
C VAL A 75 -9.97 10.93 -6.02
N PHE A 76 -9.36 12.11 -5.98
CA PHE A 76 -8.83 12.77 -7.16
C PHE A 76 -7.52 12.14 -7.67
N TYR A 77 -6.53 11.95 -6.79
CA TYR A 77 -5.18 11.52 -7.17
C TYR A 77 -5.02 10.00 -7.24
N LEU A 78 -5.87 9.21 -6.58
CA LEU A 78 -5.72 7.76 -6.48
C LEU A 78 -6.91 7.02 -7.10
N ASN A 79 -8.12 7.21 -6.56
CA ASN A 79 -9.27 6.38 -6.94
C ASN A 79 -9.67 6.55 -8.41
N ARG A 80 -9.73 7.80 -8.90
CA ARG A 80 -10.10 8.10 -10.28
C ARG A 80 -9.07 7.55 -11.29
N PRO A 81 -7.75 7.81 -11.13
CA PRO A 81 -6.74 7.20 -11.99
C PRO A 81 -6.77 5.67 -11.98
N ILE A 82 -6.78 5.03 -10.81
CA ILE A 82 -6.80 3.57 -10.72
C ILE A 82 -8.05 2.97 -11.36
N ARG A 83 -9.22 3.59 -11.20
CA ARG A 83 -10.44 3.15 -11.88
C ARG A 83 -10.33 3.26 -13.40
N ALA A 84 -9.69 4.31 -13.91
CA ALA A 84 -9.50 4.51 -15.34
C ALA A 84 -8.54 3.49 -15.95
N LEU A 85 -7.59 2.94 -15.17
CA LEU A 85 -6.69 1.87 -15.61
C LEU A 85 -7.41 0.52 -15.78
N ALA A 86 -8.59 0.34 -15.16
CA ALA A 86 -9.38 -0.90 -15.23
C ALA A 86 -8.55 -2.16 -14.92
N LEU A 87 -7.74 -2.10 -13.86
CA LEU A 87 -6.84 -3.18 -13.46
C LEU A 87 -7.61 -4.49 -13.21
N THR A 88 -7.13 -5.57 -13.82
CA THR A 88 -7.57 -6.94 -13.54
C THR A 88 -7.21 -7.35 -12.11
N GLU A 89 -7.85 -8.39 -11.58
CA GLU A 89 -7.54 -8.90 -10.24
C GLU A 89 -6.05 -9.28 -10.08
N ILE A 90 -5.42 -9.79 -11.15
CA ILE A 90 -4.00 -10.13 -11.18
C ILE A 90 -3.14 -8.86 -11.06
N GLU A 91 -3.44 -7.83 -11.84
CA GLU A 91 -2.71 -6.55 -11.78
C GLU A 91 -2.89 -5.86 -10.44
N GLN A 92 -4.08 -5.96 -9.83
CA GLN A 92 -4.33 -5.46 -8.48
C GLN A 92 -3.47 -6.20 -7.43
N ALA A 93 -3.36 -7.53 -7.53
CA ALA A 93 -2.51 -8.32 -6.65
C ALA A 93 -1.02 -7.97 -6.82
N VAL A 94 -0.56 -7.78 -8.07
CA VAL A 94 0.81 -7.32 -8.36
C VAL A 94 1.04 -5.93 -7.80
N PHE A 95 0.10 -4.99 -7.96
CA PHE A 95 0.24 -3.64 -7.43
C PHE A 95 0.30 -3.62 -5.90
N ALA A 96 -0.53 -4.43 -5.23
CA ALA A 96 -0.46 -4.63 -3.79
C ALA A 96 0.91 -5.19 -3.35
N TYR A 97 1.45 -6.15 -4.10
CA TYR A 97 2.78 -6.71 -3.85
C TYR A 97 3.90 -5.68 -4.03
N LEU A 98 3.86 -4.87 -5.10
CA LEU A 98 4.80 -3.77 -5.32
C LEU A 98 4.75 -2.77 -4.17
N GLY A 99 3.55 -2.47 -3.66
CA GLY A 99 3.34 -1.61 -2.49
C GLY A 99 4.14 -2.02 -1.26
N CYS A 100 4.49 -3.32 -1.11
CA CYS A 100 5.33 -3.83 -0.02
C CYS A 100 6.81 -3.44 -0.12
N PHE A 101 7.28 -2.93 -1.27
CA PHE A 101 8.71 -2.68 -1.56
C PHE A 101 8.98 -1.33 -2.25
N THR A 102 8.03 -0.40 -2.15
CA THR A 102 8.11 0.92 -2.83
C THR A 102 9.13 1.85 -2.20
N ASP A 103 9.22 1.87 -0.87
CA ASP A 103 10.07 2.84 -0.17
C ASP A 103 11.50 2.36 0.00
N ASP A 104 12.41 3.33 0.07
CA ASP A 104 13.73 3.09 0.63
C ASP A 104 13.60 2.80 2.13
N VAL A 105 14.31 1.78 2.60
CA VAL A 105 14.29 1.34 3.99
C VAL A 105 15.62 1.72 4.63
N PRO A 106 15.67 2.81 5.42
CA PRO A 106 16.89 3.19 6.11
C PRO A 106 17.23 2.17 7.21
N THR A 107 18.46 2.19 7.70
CA THR A 107 18.91 1.43 8.89
C THR A 107 18.93 -0.09 8.76
N LEU A 108 18.81 -0.64 7.56
CA LEU A 108 19.10 -2.05 7.32
C LEU A 108 20.58 -2.36 7.55
N SER A 109 20.87 -3.60 7.92
CA SER A 109 22.24 -4.10 7.89
C SER A 109 22.85 -3.96 6.47
N ALA A 110 24.19 -4.01 6.34
CA ALA A 110 24.83 -3.94 5.03
C ALA A 110 24.38 -5.10 4.11
N ARG A 111 24.20 -6.29 4.69
CA ARG A 111 23.66 -7.46 3.99
C ARG A 111 22.19 -7.25 3.63
N GLY A 112 21.38 -6.78 4.58
CA GLY A 112 19.96 -6.52 4.39
C GLY A 112 19.69 -5.46 3.32
N SER A 113 20.47 -4.39 3.29
CA SER A 113 20.43 -3.36 2.25
C SER A 113 20.66 -3.95 0.86
N LYS A 114 21.67 -4.83 0.72
CA LYS A 114 21.96 -5.50 -0.55
C LYS A 114 20.81 -6.40 -0.99
N GLN A 115 20.34 -7.28 -0.09
CA GLN A 115 19.23 -8.20 -0.38
C GLN A 115 17.94 -7.43 -0.72
N TYR A 116 17.64 -6.36 -0.01
CA TYR A 116 16.48 -5.51 -0.27
C TYR A 116 16.56 -4.81 -1.63
N SER A 117 17.74 -4.33 -2.03
CA SER A 117 17.98 -3.79 -3.37
C SER A 117 17.72 -4.84 -4.44
N GLU A 118 18.26 -6.06 -4.27
CA GLU A 118 18.05 -7.16 -5.22
C GLU A 118 16.57 -7.55 -5.36
N ILE A 119 15.79 -7.48 -4.27
CA ILE A 119 14.32 -7.68 -4.32
C ILE A 119 13.67 -6.56 -5.15
N ARG A 120 14.04 -5.30 -4.93
CA ARG A 120 13.46 -4.16 -5.66
C ARG A 120 13.80 -4.18 -7.14
N ASP A 121 15.06 -4.46 -7.49
CA ASP A 121 15.54 -4.53 -8.88
C ASP A 121 14.87 -5.66 -9.68
N LYS A 122 14.36 -6.71 -9.02
CA LYS A 122 13.55 -7.75 -9.69
C LYS A 122 12.12 -7.29 -9.98
N LEU A 123 11.62 -6.32 -9.23
CA LEU A 123 10.22 -5.89 -9.24
C LEU A 123 9.97 -4.60 -10.02
N ILE A 124 11.00 -3.76 -10.17
CA ILE A 124 10.97 -2.42 -10.78
C ILE A 124 12.08 -2.35 -11.83
#